data_AF-A0A3Q0F711-F1
#
_entry.id   AF-A0A3Q0F711-F1
#
_cell.length_a   1.000
_cell.length_b   1.000
_cell.length_c   1.000
_cell.angle_alpha   90.00
_cell.angle_beta   90.00
_cell.angle_gamma   90.00
#
_symmetry.space_group_name_H-M   'P 1'
#
loop_
_entity.id
_entity.type
_entity.pdbx_description
1 polymer ?
#
loop_
_entity_poly.entity_id
_entity_poly.type
_entity_poly.pdbx_seq_one_letter_code
_entity_poly.pdbx_strand_id
1 'polypeptide(L)'
;MAKRSSHALVMAVIALFWARACTGKESVYDVLPKFGLPSGLLPNTVTDYTLDEDGQFVVVLAKPCYIQFEYLVYYDKKITGKLSYGSITNLKGIEVQRLLLWFNVDEIRVDLPPSNSIYFQVGIINKKLNVDQFKTVHSCRNSLSSSSPCAQGRIKETTLVTSRPLKAKVNP
;
A
#
# COMPACT_ATOMS: atom_id res chain seq x y z
N MET A 1 35.01 -42.31 29.27
CA MET A 1 34.39 -42.60 27.96
C MET A 1 33.21 -41.68 27.76
N ALA A 2 33.37 -40.61 26.98
CA ALA A 2 32.31 -39.64 26.70
C ALA A 2 31.34 -40.23 25.66
N LYS A 3 30.11 -40.56 26.09
CA LYS A 3 29.08 -41.10 25.19
C LYS A 3 28.58 -39.96 24.31
N ARG A 4 29.21 -39.83 23.14
CA ARG A 4 29.01 -38.75 22.17
C ARG A 4 27.53 -38.75 21.75
N SER A 5 26.84 -37.70 22.20
CA SER A 5 25.41 -37.45 22.05
C SER A 5 25.01 -37.41 20.57
N SER A 6 24.73 -38.58 20.00
CA SER A 6 24.34 -38.74 18.59
C SER A 6 22.87 -38.37 18.36
N HIS A 7 22.04 -38.43 19.40
CA HIS A 7 20.63 -38.04 19.33
C HIS A 7 20.43 -36.51 19.31
N ALA A 8 21.32 -35.75 19.94
CA ALA A 8 21.23 -34.29 19.95
C ALA A 8 21.48 -33.68 18.56
N LEU A 9 22.39 -34.27 17.78
CA LEU A 9 22.65 -33.84 16.40
C LEU A 9 21.45 -34.11 15.50
N VAL A 10 20.82 -35.29 15.61
CA VAL A 10 19.66 -35.67 14.78
C VAL A 10 18.45 -34.76 15.05
N MET A 11 18.16 -34.44 16.32
CA MET A 11 17.05 -33.54 16.68
C MET A 11 17.29 -32.09 16.21
N ALA A 12 18.54 -31.63 16.21
CA ALA A 12 18.89 -30.31 15.68
C ALA A 12 18.71 -30.23 14.15
N VAL A 13 19.04 -31.30 13.42
CA VAL A 13 18.85 -31.33 11.96
C VAL A 13 17.36 -31.36 11.60
N ILE A 14 16.53 -32.09 12.35
CA ILE A 14 15.08 -32.16 12.13
C ILE A 14 14.39 -30.81 12.43
N ALA A 15 14.85 -30.08 13.46
CA ALA A 15 14.36 -28.74 13.76
C ALA A 15 14.68 -27.71 12.65
N LEU A 16 15.84 -27.84 12.00
CA LEU A 16 16.22 -27.00 10.86
C LEU A 16 15.36 -27.26 9.62
N PHE A 17 14.86 -28.49 9.43
CA PHE A 17 13.96 -28.83 8.32
C PHE A 17 12.53 -28.30 8.51
N TRP A 18 12.07 -28.09 9.76
CA TRP A 18 10.74 -27.55 10.06
C TRP A 18 10.67 -26.01 10.00
N ALA A 19 11.81 -25.32 10.04
CA ALA A 19 11.87 -23.86 9.97
C ALA A 19 11.83 -23.32 8.53
N ARG A 20 11.04 -23.95 7.65
CA ARG A 20 10.79 -23.43 6.30
C ARG A 20 9.86 -22.22 6.43
N ALA A 21 10.47 -21.05 6.64
CA ALA A 21 9.74 -19.80 6.75
C ALA A 21 8.87 -19.60 5.51
N CYS A 22 7.59 -19.35 5.72
CA CYS A 22 6.71 -18.81 4.70
C CYS A 22 7.15 -17.36 4.45
N THR A 23 8.13 -17.14 3.58
CA THR A 23 8.46 -15.79 3.12
C THR A 23 7.34 -15.38 2.16
N GLY A 24 6.28 -14.78 2.70
CA GLY A 24 5.29 -14.09 1.88
C GLY A 24 6.01 -13.03 1.05
N LYS A 25 5.64 -12.89 -0.23
CA LYS A 25 6.14 -11.78 -1.05
C LYS A 25 5.71 -10.49 -0.35
N GLU A 26 6.70 -9.68 0.04
CA GLU A 26 6.47 -8.37 0.64
C GLU A 26 5.55 -7.54 -0.26
N SER A 27 4.68 -6.70 0.28
CA SER A 27 3.82 -5.87 -0.58
C SER A 27 4.59 -4.67 -1.12
N VAL A 28 4.21 -4.16 -2.29
CA VAL A 28 4.78 -2.90 -2.81
C VAL A 28 4.59 -1.74 -1.83
N TYR A 29 3.51 -1.75 -1.04
CA TYR A 29 3.23 -0.74 -0.02
C TYR A 29 4.19 -0.80 1.17
N ASP A 30 4.84 -1.95 1.39
CA ASP A 30 5.85 -2.14 2.44
C ASP A 30 7.26 -1.79 1.92
N VAL A 31 7.50 -2.04 0.62
CA VAL A 31 8.77 -1.69 -0.05
C VAL A 31 8.97 -0.19 -0.16
N LEU A 32 7.94 0.58 -0.55
CA LEU A 32 8.06 2.04 -0.75
C LEU A 32 8.62 2.78 0.49
N PRO A 33 8.13 2.53 1.72
CA PRO A 33 8.71 3.11 2.94
C PRO A 33 10.18 2.81 3.17
N LYS A 34 10.68 1.64 2.75
CA LYS A 34 12.12 1.30 2.87
C LYS A 34 13.01 2.20 2.01
N PHE A 35 12.45 2.73 0.93
CA PHE A 35 13.08 3.73 0.08
C PHE A 35 12.70 5.16 0.50
N GLY A 36 12.12 5.38 1.68
CA GLY A 36 11.75 6.71 2.17
C GLY A 36 10.52 7.32 1.49
N LEU A 37 9.74 6.53 0.74
CA LEU A 37 8.54 6.99 0.07
C LEU A 37 7.27 6.60 0.83
N PRO A 38 6.19 7.39 0.78
CA PRO A 38 4.93 7.03 1.41
C PRO A 38 4.33 5.75 0.81
N SER A 39 3.72 4.91 1.64
CA SER A 39 3.08 3.66 1.22
C SER A 39 1.85 3.90 0.32
N GLY A 40 1.18 5.04 0.44
CA GLY A 40 -0.05 5.38 -0.29
C GLY A 40 0.15 6.08 -1.65
N LEU A 41 1.34 6.01 -2.25
CA LEU A 41 1.58 6.55 -3.60
C LEU A 41 0.86 5.79 -4.71
N LEU A 42 0.59 4.51 -4.48
CA LEU A 42 -0.04 3.61 -5.43
C LEU A 42 -1.49 3.28 -4.98
N PRO A 43 -2.41 3.04 -5.92
CA PRO A 43 -3.78 2.64 -5.59
C PRO A 43 -3.81 1.25 -4.95
N ASN A 44 -4.88 0.91 -4.24
CA ASN A 44 -5.10 -0.40 -3.62
C ASN A 44 -5.31 -1.58 -4.61
N THR A 45 -5.31 -1.32 -5.91
CA THR A 45 -5.60 -2.29 -6.98
C THR A 45 -4.35 -2.94 -7.55
N VAL A 46 -3.20 -2.81 -6.88
CA VAL A 46 -1.97 -3.50 -7.28
C VAL A 46 -2.15 -5.01 -7.11
N THR A 47 -1.84 -5.74 -8.18
CA THR A 47 -1.94 -7.20 -8.26
C THR A 47 -0.58 -7.88 -8.21
N ASP A 48 0.44 -7.23 -8.77
CA ASP A 48 1.82 -7.71 -8.72
C ASP A 48 2.79 -6.54 -8.85
N TYR A 49 4.04 -6.77 -8.46
CA TYR A 49 5.15 -5.86 -8.68
C TYR A 49 6.46 -6.62 -8.83
N THR A 50 7.40 -6.01 -9.53
CA THR A 50 8.79 -6.44 -9.61
C THR A 50 9.70 -5.28 -9.27
N LEU A 51 10.79 -5.55 -8.57
CA LEU A 51 11.87 -4.61 -8.30
C LEU A 51 13.18 -5.35 -8.59
N ASP A 52 13.96 -4.79 -9.49
CA ASP A 52 15.28 -5.28 -9.87
C ASP A 52 16.36 -4.65 -8.97
N GLU A 53 17.53 -5.29 -8.92
CA GLU A 53 18.67 -4.89 -8.08
C GLU A 53 19.20 -3.48 -8.41
N ASP A 54 19.02 -3.06 -9.66
CA ASP A 54 19.41 -1.75 -10.16
C ASP A 54 18.32 -0.67 -9.98
N GLY A 55 17.25 -1.03 -9.25
CA GLY A 55 16.13 -0.16 -8.88
C GLY A 55 15.03 -0.06 -9.93
N GLN A 56 15.10 -0.76 -11.06
CA GLN A 56 13.97 -0.78 -11.99
C GLN A 56 12.77 -1.44 -11.32
N PHE A 57 11.64 -0.73 -11.30
CA PHE A 57 10.41 -1.25 -10.72
C PHE A 57 9.27 -1.24 -11.74
N VAL A 58 8.44 -2.27 -11.66
CA VAL A 58 7.21 -2.42 -12.45
C VAL A 58 6.09 -2.77 -11.49
N VAL A 59 4.97 -2.08 -11.61
CA VAL A 59 3.75 -2.35 -10.84
C VAL A 59 2.62 -2.65 -11.81
N VAL A 60 1.88 -3.72 -11.53
CA VAL A 60 0.75 -4.16 -12.34
C VAL A 60 -0.52 -4.04 -11.54
N LEU A 61 -1.46 -3.25 -12.04
CA LEU A 61 -2.79 -3.07 -11.47
C LEU A 61 -3.76 -4.07 -12.13
N ALA A 62 -4.82 -4.42 -11.41
CA ALA A 62 -5.90 -5.24 -11.97
C ALA A 62 -6.55 -4.56 -13.20
N LYS A 63 -6.72 -3.23 -13.14
CA LYS A 63 -7.33 -2.38 -14.16
C LYS A 63 -6.77 -0.95 -14.05
N PRO A 64 -6.85 -0.15 -15.13
CA PRO A 64 -6.57 1.28 -15.04
C PRO A 64 -7.43 1.93 -13.96
N CYS A 65 -6.89 2.96 -13.33
CA CYS A 65 -7.45 3.50 -12.12
C CYS A 65 -7.49 5.02 -12.09
N TYR A 66 -8.59 5.57 -11.58
CA TYR A 66 -8.71 7.01 -11.33
C TYR A 66 -8.84 7.26 -9.83
N ILE A 67 -8.05 8.20 -9.31
CA ILE A 67 -8.16 8.66 -7.92
C ILE A 67 -8.35 10.18 -7.92
N GLN A 68 -9.30 10.65 -7.12
CA GLN A 68 -9.54 12.08 -6.93
C GLN A 68 -8.78 12.58 -5.71
N PHE A 69 -7.75 13.39 -5.95
CA PHE A 69 -7.07 14.20 -4.92
C PHE A 69 -7.49 15.67 -5.10
N GLU A 70 -6.56 16.63 -4.93
CA GLU A 70 -6.73 18.01 -5.40
C GLU A 70 -7.01 18.05 -6.92
N TYR A 71 -6.44 17.10 -7.68
CA TYR A 71 -6.67 16.89 -9.11
C TYR A 71 -7.05 15.43 -9.38
N LEU A 72 -7.65 15.17 -10.54
CA LEU A 72 -7.91 13.81 -11.00
C LEU A 72 -6.58 13.19 -11.46
N VAL A 73 -6.21 12.06 -10.85
CA VAL A 73 -5.01 11.30 -11.19
C VAL A 73 -5.43 10.00 -11.83
N TYR A 74 -4.85 9.71 -12.99
CA TYR A 74 -4.99 8.46 -13.72
C TYR A 74 -3.74 7.61 -13.53
N TYR A 75 -3.97 6.33 -13.26
CA TYR A 75 -2.95 5.30 -13.20
C TYR A 75 -3.27 4.27 -14.28
N ASP A 76 -2.31 4.01 -15.15
CA ASP A 76 -2.40 2.96 -16.15
C ASP A 76 -2.28 1.57 -15.47
N LYS A 77 -2.68 0.53 -16.20
CA LYS A 77 -2.58 -0.86 -15.74
C LYS A 77 -1.14 -1.27 -15.43
N LYS A 78 -0.16 -0.72 -16.15
CA LYS A 78 1.26 -0.98 -15.93
C LYS A 78 1.98 0.33 -15.64
N ILE A 79 2.60 0.41 -14.47
CA ILE A 79 3.41 1.55 -14.05
C ILE A 79 4.87 1.10 -14.04
N THR A 80 5.77 1.93 -14.55
CA THR A 80 7.19 1.62 -14.60
C THR A 80 8.02 2.81 -14.16
N GLY A 81 9.21 2.56 -13.62
CA GLY A 81 10.23 3.59 -13.44
C GLY A 81 11.45 3.03 -12.72
N LYS A 82 12.22 3.91 -12.10
CA LYS A 82 13.40 3.56 -11.32
C LYS A 82 13.27 4.10 -9.90
N LEU A 83 13.14 3.18 -8.96
CA LEU A 83 13.04 3.43 -7.53
C LEU A 83 14.44 3.68 -6.96
N SER A 84 14.59 4.76 -6.22
CA SER A 84 15.80 5.13 -5.48
C SER A 84 15.40 5.66 -4.11
N TYR A 85 16.36 5.79 -3.20
CA TYR A 85 16.06 6.34 -1.88
C TYR A 85 15.55 7.78 -2.00
N GLY A 86 14.32 8.01 -1.59
CA GLY A 86 13.61 9.29 -1.62
C GLY A 86 12.98 9.65 -2.96
N SER A 87 13.09 8.81 -4.00
CA SER A 87 12.56 9.17 -5.33
C SER A 87 12.18 8.00 -6.24
N ILE A 88 11.33 8.31 -7.21
CA ILE A 88 10.99 7.48 -8.36
C ILE A 88 11.24 8.32 -9.61
N THR A 89 12.15 7.89 -10.46
CA THR A 89 12.51 8.58 -11.72
C THR A 89 12.09 7.77 -12.94
N ASN A 90 12.07 8.38 -14.11
CA ASN A 90 11.63 7.74 -15.37
C ASN A 90 10.23 7.10 -15.24
N LEU A 91 9.35 7.75 -14.47
CA LEU A 91 8.04 7.23 -14.15
C LEU A 91 7.14 7.29 -15.38
N LYS A 92 6.42 6.20 -15.65
CA LYS A 92 5.43 6.08 -16.72
C LYS A 92 4.18 5.37 -16.21
N GLY A 93 3.05 5.70 -16.81
CA GLY A 93 1.74 5.14 -16.45
C GLY A 93 1.03 5.91 -15.34
N ILE A 94 1.43 7.16 -15.04
CA ILE A 94 0.71 8.05 -14.13
C ILE A 94 0.52 9.40 -14.82
N GLU A 95 -0.72 9.87 -14.87
CA GLU A 95 -1.09 11.14 -15.47
C GLU A 95 -1.99 11.94 -14.53
N VAL A 96 -1.87 13.26 -14.57
CA VAL A 96 -2.73 14.18 -13.82
C VAL A 96 -3.52 15.06 -14.78
N GLN A 97 -4.79 15.30 -14.48
CA GLN A 97 -5.64 16.17 -15.28
C GLN A 97 -5.57 17.62 -14.78
N ARG A 98 -5.22 18.56 -15.67
CA ARG A 98 -5.25 20.01 -15.40
C ARG A 98 -5.76 20.77 -16.63
N LEU A 99 -6.61 21.78 -16.41
CA LEU A 99 -7.16 22.61 -17.49
C LEU A 99 -7.70 21.77 -18.67
N LEU A 100 -8.37 20.65 -18.36
CA LEU A 100 -8.89 19.65 -19.32
C LEU A 100 -7.85 18.83 -20.09
N LEU A 101 -6.55 19.05 -19.87
CA LEU A 101 -5.45 18.31 -20.47
C LEU A 101 -4.84 17.29 -19.49
N TRP A 102 -4.34 16.18 -20.02
CA TRP A 102 -3.61 15.17 -19.26
C TRP A 102 -2.11 15.42 -19.35
N PHE A 103 -1.43 15.33 -18.21
CA PHE A 103 0.01 15.53 -18.11
C PHE A 103 0.68 14.35 -17.42
N ASN A 104 1.76 13.85 -18.00
CA ASN A 104 2.55 12.78 -17.43
C ASN A 104 3.26 13.23 -16.15
N VAL A 105 3.34 12.30 -15.19
CA VAL A 105 4.21 12.42 -14.02
C VAL A 105 5.49 11.64 -14.29
N ASP A 106 6.60 12.34 -14.48
CA ASP A 106 7.88 11.72 -14.84
C ASP A 106 8.77 11.42 -13.62
N GLU A 107 8.57 12.13 -12.50
CA GLU A 107 9.34 11.95 -11.27
C GLU A 107 8.48 12.21 -10.02
N ILE A 108 8.74 11.44 -8.96
CA ILE A 108 8.22 11.67 -7.61
C ILE A 108 9.41 11.71 -6.65
N ARG A 109 9.48 12.71 -5.77
CA ARG A 109 10.56 12.82 -4.77
C ARG A 109 10.09 13.40 -3.44
N VAL A 110 10.71 13.00 -2.34
CA VAL A 110 10.49 13.58 -1.01
C VAL A 110 11.72 14.35 -0.55
N ASP A 111 11.57 15.41 0.26
CA ASP A 111 12.76 16.01 0.89
C ASP A 111 13.18 15.16 2.10
N LEU A 112 14.46 14.77 2.12
CA LEU A 112 15.13 14.07 3.22
C LEU A 112 15.92 15.11 4.05
N PRO A 113 15.95 15.15 5.40
CA PRO A 113 14.94 14.96 6.46
C PRO A 113 14.47 16.31 7.08
N PRO A 114 13.61 16.34 8.14
CA PRO A 114 12.20 15.96 8.12
C PRO A 114 11.39 17.01 7.35
N SER A 115 10.83 16.62 6.22
CA SER A 115 9.88 17.47 5.49
C SER A 115 8.54 16.77 5.40
N ASN A 116 7.47 17.56 5.44
CA ASN A 116 6.12 17.08 5.14
C ASN A 116 5.80 17.29 3.66
N SER A 117 6.81 17.24 2.78
CA SER A 117 6.69 17.66 1.39
C SER A 117 7.13 16.59 0.41
N ILE A 118 6.28 16.37 -0.58
CA ILE A 118 6.52 15.50 -1.72
C ILE A 118 6.33 16.30 -3.00
N TYR A 119 7.16 16.03 -4.00
CA TYR A 119 7.18 16.75 -5.27
C TYR A 119 6.89 15.78 -6.40
N PHE A 120 6.01 16.23 -7.30
CA PHE A 120 5.64 15.53 -8.51
C PHE A 120 6.11 16.39 -9.70
N GLN A 121 6.98 15.82 -10.54
CA GLN A 121 7.36 16.44 -11.80
C GLN A 121 6.30 16.13 -12.85
N VAL A 122 5.59 17.17 -13.28
CA VAL A 122 4.50 17.10 -14.25
C VAL A 122 4.94 17.86 -15.49
N GLY A 123 5.42 17.13 -16.50
CA GLY A 123 6.14 17.73 -17.62
C GLY A 123 7.35 18.56 -17.14
N ILE A 124 7.34 19.86 -17.43
CA ILE A 124 8.45 20.79 -17.08
C ILE A 124 8.27 21.40 -15.67
N ILE A 125 7.14 21.16 -14.99
CA ILE A 125 6.78 21.83 -13.75
C ILE A 125 6.91 20.88 -12.55
N ASN A 126 7.43 21.38 -11.44
CA ASN A 126 7.42 20.67 -10.15
C ASN A 126 6.22 21.14 -9.30
N LYS A 127 5.36 20.21 -8.86
CA LYS A 127 4.28 20.50 -7.91
C LYS A 127 4.64 19.95 -6.54
N LYS A 128 4.65 20.83 -5.54
CA LYS A 128 4.78 20.48 -4.12
C LYS A 128 3.41 20.11 -3.54
N LEU A 129 3.35 19.00 -2.83
CA LEU A 129 2.17 18.50 -2.11
C LEU A 129 2.58 18.10 -0.68
N ASN A 130 1.59 18.01 0.22
CA ASN A 130 1.83 17.50 1.57
C ASN A 130 1.90 15.96 1.54
N VAL A 131 2.95 15.41 2.14
CA VAL A 131 3.17 13.97 2.27
C VAL A 131 2.00 13.23 2.95
N ASP A 132 1.26 13.91 3.83
CA ASP A 132 0.13 13.34 4.58
C ASP A 132 -0.95 12.75 3.68
N GLN A 133 -1.15 13.33 2.48
CA GLN A 133 -2.10 12.84 1.49
C GLN A 133 -1.74 11.48 0.90
N PHE A 134 -0.52 10.99 1.13
CA PHE A 134 0.00 9.75 0.56
C PHE A 134 0.37 8.73 1.64
N LYS A 135 0.03 8.97 2.91
CA LYS A 135 0.27 8.01 4.00
C LYS A 135 -0.72 6.84 3.97
N THR A 136 -1.89 7.05 3.38
CA THR A 136 -2.95 6.05 3.27
C THR A 136 -3.08 5.57 1.82
N VAL A 137 -3.26 4.27 1.63
CA VAL A 137 -3.51 3.69 0.30
C VAL A 137 -4.91 4.07 -0.17
N HIS A 138 -5.01 4.62 -1.38
CA HIS A 138 -6.28 5.11 -1.93
C HIS A 138 -7.00 4.03 -2.74
N SER A 139 -8.32 3.99 -2.60
CA SER A 139 -9.16 3.09 -3.39
C SER A 139 -9.40 3.63 -4.79
N CYS A 140 -9.46 2.71 -5.75
CA CYS A 140 -9.74 3.08 -7.12
C CYS A 140 -11.19 3.53 -7.32
N ARG A 141 -11.40 4.65 -8.03
CA ARG A 141 -12.75 5.03 -8.45
C ARG A 141 -13.26 4.03 -9.47
N ASN A 142 -14.34 3.33 -9.15
CA ASN A 142 -15.10 2.58 -10.13
C ASN A 142 -15.80 3.60 -11.05
N SER A 143 -15.62 3.50 -12.36
CA SER A 143 -16.39 4.30 -13.32
C SER A 143 -17.89 4.02 -13.11
N LEU A 144 -18.64 5.06 -12.69
CA LEU A 144 -20.10 5.15 -12.60
C LEU A 144 -20.87 3.82 -12.49
N SER A 145 -20.88 3.26 -11.29
CA SER A 145 -22.02 2.46 -10.83
C SER A 145 -22.22 2.73 -9.34
N SER A 146 -23.28 3.49 -9.04
CA SER A 146 -24.10 3.41 -7.82
C SER A 146 -23.40 3.10 -6.50
N SER A 147 -23.42 4.10 -5.60
CA SER A 147 -23.44 3.87 -4.16
C SER A 147 -24.33 2.67 -3.82
N SER A 148 -23.73 1.56 -3.42
CA SER A 148 -24.40 0.51 -2.68
C SER A 148 -23.74 0.43 -1.32
N PRO A 149 -24.37 0.94 -0.26
CA PRO A 149 -23.92 0.74 1.11
C PRO A 149 -24.31 -0.68 1.53
N CYS A 150 -23.62 -1.69 1.00
CA CYS A 150 -23.72 -3.08 1.46
C CYS A 150 -22.44 -3.84 1.12
N ALA A 151 -21.38 -3.54 1.87
CA ALA A 151 -20.35 -4.50 2.25
C ALA A 151 -19.77 -4.09 3.61
N GLN A 152 -20.64 -3.75 4.57
CA GLN A 152 -20.27 -3.75 5.98
C GLN A 152 -20.08 -5.21 6.38
N GLY A 153 -18.83 -5.67 6.31
CA GLY A 153 -18.38 -6.86 7.01
C GLY A 153 -18.62 -6.66 8.50
N ARG A 154 -19.76 -7.17 8.96
CA ARG A 154 -20.16 -7.34 10.35
C ARG A 154 -19.17 -8.30 11.02
N ILE A 155 -18.04 -7.79 11.52
CA ILE A 155 -17.33 -8.45 12.61
C ILE A 155 -17.98 -8.03 13.93
N LYS A 156 -18.35 -9.05 14.68
CA LYS A 156 -19.20 -9.02 15.86
C LYS A 156 -18.54 -8.20 16.96
N GLU A 157 -19.22 -7.15 17.43
CA GLU A 157 -18.87 -6.47 18.67
C GLU A 157 -19.26 -7.40 19.83
N THR A 158 -18.28 -8.21 20.25
CA THR A 158 -18.38 -9.03 21.44
C THR A 158 -18.09 -8.15 22.65
N THR A 159 -19.08 -8.07 23.54
CA THR A 159 -19.01 -7.62 24.94
C THR A 159 -19.37 -6.15 25.20
N LEU A 160 -20.68 -5.84 25.16
CA LEU A 160 -21.23 -4.77 25.98
C LEU A 160 -21.45 -5.28 27.40
N VAL A 161 -20.66 -4.73 28.30
CA VAL A 161 -20.74 -4.81 29.75
C VAL A 161 -22.10 -4.30 30.24
N THR A 162 -22.78 -5.15 31.01
CA THR A 162 -23.58 -4.84 32.22
C THR A 162 -24.43 -3.57 32.23
N SER A 163 -25.76 -3.74 32.32
CA SER A 163 -26.51 -3.38 33.56
C SER A 163 -28.03 -3.59 33.48
N ARG A 164 -28.51 -4.45 34.38
CA ARG A 164 -29.78 -4.45 35.17
C ARG A 164 -31.15 -4.36 34.44
N PRO A 165 -32.08 -5.31 34.72
CA PRO A 165 -33.46 -5.25 34.24
C PRO A 165 -34.34 -4.30 35.07
N LEU A 166 -35.12 -3.46 34.38
CA LEU A 166 -36.18 -2.67 34.98
C LEU A 166 -37.40 -3.57 35.29
N LYS A 167 -37.89 -3.40 36.51
CA LYS A 167 -38.96 -4.10 37.21
C LYS A 167 -40.29 -4.09 36.45
N ALA A 168 -40.90 -5.26 36.29
CA ALA A 168 -42.28 -5.43 35.85
C ALA A 168 -43.26 -4.82 36.87
N LYS A 169 -44.26 -4.08 36.37
CA LYS A 169 -45.42 -3.62 37.14
C LYS A 169 -46.63 -4.44 36.69
N VAL A 170 -47.05 -5.37 37.55
CA VAL A 170 -48.33 -6.09 37.50
C VAL A 170 -49.34 -5.26 38.28
N ASN A 171 -50.54 -5.01 37.73
CA ASN A 171 -51.85 -5.18 38.38
C ASN A 171 -53.00 -4.75 37.44
N PRO A 172 -54.26 -5.14 37.75
CA PRO A 172 -55.05 -6.20 37.13
C PRO A 172 -55.83 -5.77 35.88
#